data_AF-A0A927W402-F1
#
_entry.id   AF-A0A927W402-F1
#
_cell.length_a   1.000
_cell.length_b   1.000
_cell.length_c   1.000
_cell.angle_alpha   90.00
_cell.angle_beta   90.00
_cell.angle_gamma   90.00
#
_symmetry.space_group_name_H-M   'P 1'
#
loop_
_entity.id
_entity.type
_entity.pdbx_description
1 polymer ?
#
loop_
_entity_poly.entity_id
_entity_poly.type
_entity_poly.pdbx_seq_one_letter_code
_entity_poly.pdbx_strand_id
1 'polypeptide(L)'
;MKKYSFGSRLKDARKLKGYTQKQLAEKVGAKHNSVSNWENDQNKPDPDTIELICGVLNISPNYLLNNSGCDELVLSPSEIELIKTYRNLSSQSKALITLVLDFEAKRK
;
A
#
# COMPACT_ATOMS: atom_id res chain seq x y z
N MET A 1 -3.19 -18.95 4.19
CA MET A 1 -2.66 -17.66 3.70
C MET A 1 -3.79 -16.65 3.65
N LYS A 2 -3.64 -15.43 4.21
CA LYS A 2 -4.64 -14.37 4.05
C LYS A 2 -4.67 -13.96 2.57
N LYS A 3 -5.84 -14.10 1.93
CA LYS A 3 -6.06 -13.64 0.56
C LYS A 3 -6.18 -12.11 0.60
N TYR A 4 -5.21 -11.40 0.05
CA TYR A 4 -5.27 -9.93 -0.09
C TYR A 4 -6.12 -9.59 -1.30
N SER A 5 -7.38 -9.22 -1.06
CA SER A 5 -8.34 -8.77 -2.06
C SER A 5 -8.54 -7.25 -1.99
N PHE A 6 -9.26 -6.68 -2.95
CA PHE A 6 -9.68 -5.29 -2.90
C PHE A 6 -10.40 -4.99 -1.58
N GLY A 7 -11.38 -5.83 -1.22
CA GLY A 7 -12.17 -5.67 -0.02
C GLY A 7 -11.36 -5.74 1.26
N SER A 8 -10.39 -6.67 1.34
CA SER A 8 -9.53 -6.78 2.52
C SER A 8 -8.63 -5.55 2.69
N ARG A 9 -8.05 -5.03 1.59
CA ARG A 9 -7.19 -3.84 1.61
C ARG A 9 -7.98 -2.58 1.96
N LEU A 10 -9.19 -2.43 1.43
CA LEU A 10 -10.10 -1.34 1.80
C LEU A 10 -10.39 -1.35 3.29
N LYS A 11 -10.72 -2.52 3.83
CA LYS A 11 -11.02 -2.72 5.25
C LYS A 11 -9.83 -2.39 6.15
N ASP A 12 -8.64 -2.81 5.75
CA ASP A 12 -7.41 -2.53 6.50
C ASP A 12 -7.09 -1.03 6.50
N ALA A 13 -7.10 -0.38 5.34
CA ALA A 13 -6.89 1.06 5.23
C ALA A 13 -7.94 1.87 6.03
N ARG A 14 -9.21 1.47 5.98
CA ARG A 14 -10.28 2.09 6.78
C ARG A 14 -10.01 1.97 8.28
N LYS A 15 -9.63 0.78 8.75
CA LYS A 15 -9.31 0.55 10.17
C LYS A 15 -8.09 1.32 10.63
N LEU A 16 -7.05 1.44 9.79
CA LEU A 16 -5.87 2.25 10.08
C LEU A 16 -6.22 3.74 10.27
N LYS A 17 -7.26 4.24 9.60
CA LYS A 17 -7.80 5.59 9.82
C LYS A 17 -8.79 5.69 10.99
N GLY A 18 -9.09 4.59 11.67
CA GLY A 18 -10.03 4.57 12.80
C GLY A 18 -11.49 4.77 12.40
N TYR A 19 -11.84 4.61 11.13
CA TYR A 19 -13.21 4.81 10.66
C TYR A 19 -14.05 3.53 10.78
N THR A 20 -15.32 3.70 11.13
CA THR A 20 -16.36 2.67 10.92
C THR A 20 -16.76 2.60 9.44
N GLN A 21 -17.40 1.52 9.01
CA GLN A 21 -17.93 1.42 7.64
C GLN A 21 -18.92 2.56 7.33
N LYS A 22 -19.74 2.96 8.32
CA LYS A 22 -20.68 4.08 8.21
C LYS A 22 -19.96 5.41 8.00
N GLN A 23 -18.92 5.69 8.79
CA GLN A 23 -18.14 6.92 8.64
C GLN A 23 -17.40 6.99 7.30
N LEU A 24 -16.88 5.87 6.80
CA LEU A 24 -16.28 5.85 5.47
C LEU A 24 -17.35 6.13 4.40
N ALA A 25 -18.52 5.50 4.50
CA ALA A 25 -19.63 5.69 3.57
C ALA A 25 -20.07 7.17 3.51
N GLU A 26 -20.24 7.81 4.68
CA GLU A 26 -20.58 9.24 4.78
C GLU A 26 -19.52 10.14 4.11
N LYS A 27 -18.23 9.84 4.31
CA LYS A 27 -17.12 10.62 3.74
C LYS A 27 -17.00 10.53 2.22
N VAL A 28 -17.38 9.39 1.63
CA VAL A 28 -17.29 9.15 0.17
C VAL A 28 -18.65 9.27 -0.54
N GLY A 29 -19.70 9.72 0.16
CA GLY A 29 -21.03 9.89 -0.42
C GLY A 29 -21.75 8.58 -0.78
N ALA A 30 -21.40 7.47 -0.13
CA ALA A 30 -21.95 6.14 -0.40
C ALA A 30 -22.93 5.67 0.68
N LYS A 31 -23.68 4.61 0.36
CA LYS A 31 -24.51 3.90 1.36
C LYS A 31 -23.63 3.01 2.23
N HIS A 32 -23.99 2.86 3.51
CA HIS A 32 -23.31 1.92 4.42
C HIS A 32 -23.15 0.51 3.83
N ASN A 33 -24.22 -0.01 3.22
CA ASN A 33 -24.20 -1.34 2.59
C ASN A 33 -23.24 -1.42 1.39
N SER A 34 -22.99 -0.32 0.68
CA SER A 34 -21.99 -0.29 -0.39
C SER A 34 -20.60 -0.56 0.16
N VAL A 35 -20.20 0.13 1.23
CA VAL A 35 -18.90 -0.11 1.89
C VAL A 35 -18.78 -1.53 2.41
N SER A 36 -19.84 -2.07 3.02
CA SER A 36 -19.86 -3.48 3.44
C SER A 36 -19.68 -4.44 2.25
N ASN A 37 -20.37 -4.20 1.14
CA ASN A 37 -20.26 -5.03 -0.06
C ASN A 37 -18.86 -4.95 -0.69
N TRP A 38 -18.26 -3.76 -0.75
CA TRP A 38 -16.89 -3.56 -1.23
C TRP A 38 -15.87 -4.32 -0.37
N GLU A 39 -15.98 -4.23 0.96
CA GLU A 39 -15.07 -4.92 1.89
C GLU A 39 -15.20 -6.44 1.88
N ASN A 40 -16.32 -6.97 1.38
CA ASN A 40 -16.57 -8.39 1.23
C ASN A 40 -16.44 -8.86 -0.23
N ASP A 41 -15.88 -8.02 -1.11
CA ASP A 41 -15.68 -8.30 -2.55
C ASP A 41 -16.95 -8.71 -3.31
N GLN A 42 -18.14 -8.30 -2.83
CA GLN A 42 -19.43 -8.58 -3.48
C GLN A 42 -19.59 -7.76 -4.76
N ASN A 43 -19.13 -6.52 -4.73
CA ASN A 43 -19.04 -5.63 -5.89
C ASN A 43 -17.87 -4.65 -5.68
N LYS A 44 -17.59 -3.81 -6.68
CA LYS A 44 -16.53 -2.80 -6.63
C LYS A 44 -17.13 -1.40 -6.79
N PRO A 45 -16.53 -0.38 -6.13
CA PRO A 45 -16.84 1.02 -6.42
C PRO A 45 -16.42 1.39 -7.86
N ASP A 46 -17.04 2.41 -8.42
CA ASP A 46 -16.62 3.02 -9.68
C ASP A 46 -15.29 3.80 -9.52
N PRO A 47 -14.62 4.17 -10.63
CA PRO A 47 -13.34 4.88 -10.58
C PRO A 47 -13.37 6.18 -9.78
N ASP A 48 -14.43 6.98 -9.92
CA ASP A 48 -14.59 8.26 -9.22
C ASP A 48 -14.69 8.04 -7.70
N THR A 49 -15.45 7.02 -7.29
CA THR A 49 -15.57 6.62 -5.88
C THR A 49 -14.24 6.06 -5.36
N ILE A 50 -13.46 5.35 -6.18
CA ILE A 50 -12.12 4.87 -5.81
C ILE A 50 -11.19 6.05 -5.51
N GLU A 51 -11.21 7.09 -6.33
CA GLU A 51 -10.42 8.30 -6.10
C GLU A 51 -10.80 8.98 -4.78
N LEU A 52 -12.10 9.12 -4.50
CA LEU A 52 -12.59 9.64 -3.21
C LEU A 52 -12.14 8.80 -2.02
N ILE A 53 -12.24 7.48 -2.12
CA ILE A 53 -11.75 6.54 -1.08
C ILE A 53 -10.25 6.76 -0.85
N CYS A 54 -9.46 6.88 -1.92
CA CYS A 54 -8.02 7.09 -1.83
C CYS A 54 -7.68 8.41 -1.12
N GLY A 55 -8.39 9.50 -1.45
CA GLY A 55 -8.24 10.79 -0.76
C GLY A 55 -8.62 10.71 0.72
N VAL A 56 -9.78 10.13 1.05
CA VAL A 56 -10.28 10.02 2.43
C VAL A 56 -9.37 9.15 3.31
N LEU A 57 -8.85 8.06 2.74
CA LEU A 57 -8.01 7.11 3.44
C LEU A 57 -6.51 7.44 3.31
N ASN A 58 -6.14 8.47 2.55
CA ASN A 58 -4.77 8.86 2.25
C ASN A 58 -3.90 7.67 1.81
N ILE A 59 -4.43 6.91 0.85
CA ILE A 59 -3.77 5.74 0.24
C ILE A 59 -3.63 5.96 -1.27
N SER A 60 -2.70 5.25 -1.89
CA SER A 60 -2.60 5.26 -3.35
C SER A 60 -3.68 4.36 -3.97
N PRO A 61 -4.20 4.68 -5.18
CA PRO A 61 -5.04 3.77 -5.94
C PRO A 61 -4.35 2.42 -6.17
N ASN A 62 -3.02 2.43 -6.30
CA ASN A 62 -2.23 1.22 -6.44
C ASN A 62 -2.34 0.30 -5.22
N TYR A 63 -2.28 0.84 -3.99
CA TYR A 63 -2.49 0.05 -2.77
C TYR A 63 -3.82 -0.71 -2.85
N LEU A 64 -4.89 -0.01 -3.24
CA LEU A 64 -6.25 -0.55 -3.25
C LEU A 64 -6.50 -1.55 -4.40
N LEU A 65 -5.94 -1.28 -5.59
CA LEU A 65 -6.21 -2.02 -6.83
C LEU A 65 -5.20 -3.13 -7.13
N ASN A 66 -4.05 -3.15 -6.45
CA ASN A 66 -2.99 -4.10 -6.78
C ASN A 66 -3.47 -5.54 -6.50
N ASN A 67 -3.62 -6.30 -7.59
CA ASN A 67 -4.05 -7.69 -7.59
C ASN A 67 -2.86 -8.66 -7.43
N SER A 68 -1.65 -8.13 -7.47
CA SER A 68 -0.42 -8.87 -7.23
C SER A 68 -0.20 -8.85 -5.71
N GLY A 69 0.01 -10.01 -5.11
CA GLY A 69 0.43 -10.16 -3.70
C GLY A 69 1.84 -9.61 -3.44
N CYS A 70 2.19 -8.49 -4.05
CA CYS A 70 3.39 -7.74 -3.75
C CYS A 70 3.19 -7.12 -2.38
N ASP A 71 3.80 -7.74 -1.36
CA ASP A 71 4.17 -7.03 -0.14
C ASP A 71 4.84 -5.73 -0.57
N GLU A 72 4.15 -4.62 -0.33
CA GLU A 72 4.69 -3.31 -0.64
C GLU A 72 5.92 -3.14 0.24
N LEU A 73 7.11 -3.05 -0.38
CA LEU A 73 8.32 -2.59 0.29
C LEU A 73 8.07 -1.15 0.73
N VAL A 74 7.48 -0.99 1.91
CA VAL A 74 7.29 0.31 2.56
C VAL A 74 8.66 0.73 3.07
N LEU A 75 9.32 1.60 2.30
CA LEU A 75 10.63 2.13 2.64
C LEU A 75 10.47 3.29 3.62
N SER A 76 11.23 3.27 4.69
CA SER A 76 11.45 4.41 5.57
C SER A 76 12.13 5.58 4.83
N PRO A 77 12.02 6.82 5.34
CA PRO A 77 12.69 7.97 4.73
C PRO A 77 14.21 7.78 4.52
N SER A 78 14.88 7.11 5.45
CA SER A 78 16.32 6.81 5.35
C SER A 78 16.63 5.77 4.27
N GLU A 79 15.79 4.74 4.10
CA GLU A 79 15.95 3.76 3.02
C GLU A 79 15.74 4.42 1.64
N ILE A 80 14.80 5.37 1.54
CA ILE A 80 14.60 6.16 0.33
C ILE A 80 15.85 6.99 0.01
N GLU A 81 16.45 7.63 1.01
CA GLU A 81 17.66 8.43 0.84
C GLU A 81 18.87 7.57 0.44
N LEU A 82 19.00 6.38 1.04
CA LEU A 82 20.04 5.42 0.69
C LEU A 82 19.93 4.98 -0.77
N ILE A 83 18.72 4.68 -1.25
CA ILE A 83 18.49 4.30 -2.65
C ILE A 83 18.81 5.46 -3.61
N LYS A 84 18.40 6.69 -3.27
CA LYS A 84 18.72 7.88 -4.08
C LYS A 84 20.22 8.07 -4.21
N THR A 85 20.94 7.98 -3.09
CA THR A 85 22.41 8.06 -3.07
C THR A 85 23.03 6.95 -3.91
N TYR A 86 22.64 5.70 -3.68
CA TYR A 86 23.16 4.54 -4.40
C TYR A 86 23.03 4.68 -5.92
N ARG A 87 21.88 5.17 -6.42
CA ARG A 87 21.64 5.34 -7.87
C ARG A 87 22.65 6.27 -8.54
N ASN A 88 23.10 7.29 -7.83
CA ASN A 88 24.04 8.31 -8.31
C ASN A 88 25.53 7.91 -8.18
N LEU A 89 25.84 6.75 -7.60
CA LEU A 89 27.21 6.28 -7.44
C LEU A 89 27.79 5.66 -8.73
N SER A 90 29.13 5.65 -8.80
CA SER A 90 29.88 4.93 -9.83
C SER A 90 29.70 3.41 -9.74
N SER A 91 30.00 2.71 -10.82
CA SER A 91 29.93 1.25 -10.87
C SER A 91 30.81 0.58 -9.81
N GLN A 92 31.99 1.14 -9.54
CA GLN A 92 32.93 0.62 -8.53
C GLN A 92 32.35 0.76 -7.12
N SER A 93 31.80 1.94 -6.78
CA SER A 93 31.19 2.18 -5.46
C SER A 93 29.95 1.33 -5.24
N LYS A 94 29.14 1.11 -6.29
CA LYS A 94 27.99 0.19 -6.23
C LYS A 94 28.43 -1.25 -5.93
N ALA A 95 29.48 -1.74 -6.62
CA ALA A 95 30.01 -3.08 -6.40
C ALA A 95 30.52 -3.29 -4.96
N LEU A 96 31.19 -2.29 -4.39
CA LEU A 96 31.62 -2.32 -2.98
C LEU A 96 30.43 -2.44 -2.02
N ILE A 97 29.39 -1.63 -2.22
CA ILE A 97 28.19 -1.67 -1.38
C ILE A 97 27.51 -3.04 -1.48
N THR A 98 27.38 -3.59 -2.69
CA THR A 98 26.83 -4.95 -2.89
C THR A 98 27.65 -6.00 -2.16
N LEU A 99 29.00 -5.94 -2.24
CA LEU A 99 29.87 -6.87 -1.53
C LEU A 99 29.66 -6.82 -0.01
N VAL A 100 29.56 -5.61 0.57
CA VAL A 100 29.33 -5.44 2.01
C VAL A 100 27.96 -5.99 2.42
N LEU A 101 26.92 -5.68 1.64
CA LEU A 101 25.57 -6.19 1.91
C LEU A 101 25.52 -7.72 1.84
N ASP A 102 26.15 -8.33 0.84
CA ASP A 102 26.21 -9.78 0.69
C ASP A 102 26.97 -10.44 1.84
N PHE A 103 28.06 -9.81 2.30
CA PHE A 103 28.83 -10.29 3.43
C PHE A 103 28.00 -10.26 4.71
N GLU A 104 27.36 -9.14 5.03
CA GLU A 104 26.56 -8.99 6.25
C GLU A 104 25.27 -9.82 6.23
N ALA A 105 24.65 -9.99 5.06
CA ALA A 105 23.47 -10.86 4.92
C ALA A 105 23.77 -12.33 5.25
N LYS A 106 24.98 -12.81 4.93
CA LYS A 106 25.42 -14.19 5.25
C LYS A 106 25.80 -14.40 6.72
N ARG A 107 25.95 -13.32 7.50
CA ARG A 107 26.26 -13.41 8.93
C ARG A 107 25.01 -13.59 9.80
N LYS A 108 23.82 -13.36 9.23
CA LYS A 108 22.52 -13.67 9.82
C LYS A 108 22.11 -15.08 9.48
#